data_AF-A0A7S3E3S6-F1
#
_entry.id   AF-A0A7S3E3S6-F1
#
_cell.length_a   1.000
_cell.length_b   1.000
_cell.length_c   1.000
_cell.angle_alpha   90.00
_cell.angle_beta   90.00
_cell.angle_gamma   90.00
#
_symmetry.space_group_name_H-M   'P 1'
#
loop_
_entity.id
_entity.type
_entity.pdbx_description
1 polymer ?
#
loop_
_entity_poly.entity_id
_entity_poly.type
_entity_poly.pdbx_seq_one_letter_code
_entity_poly.pdbx_strand_id
1 'polypeptide(L)'
;VLSSSIQVFLHIKKSLKRCSLLTRGQTLLDLARSFQSVLGAYAAKLVSRLEKAGRDVDTKEERFLRVLIINTAEYCYETVGGLGQSIAKMLDSELSDKIDMYQAEDDFSGVITTGIGSLVAGLGASVGAVTDKMSKTNWSAVELVGDVSLYVMELSAVVEAIPTEIGENLSSVHFRLFMDKLIPLVVDNLTGKIQKILPGCSTPALQQLLLDAQAIRSVLLGAGGNVGVVSKGLSGVERVIKGAMLGENGAGAGAGGGGPGGSGGNMGASGVAGGVGKKASAMASHLKFDKTKFDSKKLLDGMKSVKGKWNEKAKGYLNRHKG
;
A
#
# COMPACT_ATOMS: atom_id res chain seq x y z
N VAL A 1 10.95 7.33 5.06
CA VAL A 1 10.31 8.45 4.32
C VAL A 1 11.27 9.02 3.28
N LEU A 2 10.77 9.62 2.20
CA LEU A 2 11.60 10.28 1.18
C LEU A 2 12.27 11.54 1.75
N SER A 3 13.55 11.76 1.42
CA SER A 3 14.26 12.97 1.85
C SER A 3 13.65 14.27 1.30
N SER A 4 12.92 14.17 0.19
CA SER A 4 12.21 15.30 -0.43
C SER A 4 11.14 15.91 0.47
N SER A 5 10.40 15.12 1.26
CA SER A 5 9.37 15.67 2.15
C SER A 5 10.00 16.55 3.23
N ILE A 6 11.05 16.05 3.87
CA ILE A 6 11.82 16.79 4.88
C ILE A 6 12.33 18.10 4.30
N GLN A 7 12.87 18.08 3.07
CA GLN A 7 13.38 19.29 2.41
C GLN A 7 12.27 20.30 2.11
N VAL A 8 11.09 19.87 1.65
CA VAL A 8 9.93 20.73 1.41
C VAL A 8 9.53 21.46 2.69
N PHE A 9 9.31 20.73 3.80
CA PHE A 9 8.95 21.35 5.07
C PHE A 9 10.04 22.26 5.62
N LEU A 10 11.31 21.89 5.50
CA LEU A 10 12.43 22.75 5.93
C LEU A 10 12.48 24.05 5.12
N HIS A 11 12.27 23.99 3.81
CA HIS A 11 12.27 25.17 2.95
C HIS A 11 11.10 26.10 3.28
N ILE A 12 9.91 25.54 3.50
CA ILE A 12 8.71 26.28 3.94
C ILE A 12 8.99 26.99 5.27
N LYS A 13 9.44 26.25 6.30
CA LYS A 13 9.75 26.81 7.63
C LYS A 13 10.79 27.93 7.58
N LYS A 14 11.88 27.74 6.82
CA LYS A 14 12.92 28.76 6.63
C LYS A 14 12.38 30.02 5.96
N SER A 15 11.53 29.86 4.94
CA SER A 15 10.92 30.97 4.22
C SER A 15 9.96 31.75 5.11
N LEU A 16 9.09 31.05 5.85
CA LEU A 16 8.18 31.66 6.83
C LEU A 16 8.92 32.45 7.90
N LYS A 17 9.96 31.88 8.51
CA LYS A 17 10.77 32.56 9.54
C LYS A 17 11.41 33.85 9.02
N ARG A 18 11.87 33.88 7.76
CA ARG A 18 12.45 35.08 7.15
C ARG A 18 11.38 36.13 6.86
N CYS A 19 10.22 35.71 6.37
CA CYS A 19 9.12 36.61 6.04
C CYS A 19 8.43 37.18 7.27
N SER A 20 8.32 36.40 8.35
CA SER A 20 7.72 36.86 9.61
C SER A 20 8.50 37.97 10.30
N LEU A 21 9.80 38.13 9.99
CA LEU A 21 10.62 39.26 10.45
C LEU A 21 10.31 40.56 9.70
N LEU A 22 9.67 40.47 8.53
CA LEU A 22 9.40 41.62 7.66
C LEU A 22 7.93 42.02 7.67
N THR A 23 7.02 41.06 7.83
CA THR A 23 5.57 41.30 7.79
C THR A 23 4.81 40.20 8.53
N ARG A 24 3.70 40.57 9.16
CA ARG A 24 2.77 39.67 9.87
C ARG A 24 1.33 39.73 9.34
N GLY A 25 1.07 40.66 8.43
CA GLY A 25 -0.26 40.90 7.85
C GLY A 25 -0.55 40.03 6.62
N GLN A 26 -1.39 40.57 5.71
CA GLN A 26 -1.91 39.85 4.54
C GLN A 26 -0.83 39.20 3.67
N THR A 27 0.34 39.82 3.50
CA THR A 27 1.44 39.27 2.70
C THR A 27 1.96 37.93 3.24
N LEU A 28 2.03 37.76 4.56
CA LEU A 28 2.46 36.49 5.17
C LEU A 28 1.38 35.41 5.00
N LEU A 29 0.10 35.81 5.06
CA LEU A 29 -1.04 34.93 4.80
C LEU A 29 -1.03 34.43 3.34
N ASP A 30 -0.79 35.31 2.36
CA ASP A 30 -0.71 34.92 0.94
C ASP A 30 0.48 33.99 0.66
N LEU A 31 1.60 34.20 1.36
CA LEU A 31 2.74 33.28 1.30
C LEU A 31 2.37 31.90 1.89
N ALA A 32 1.67 31.87 3.03
CA ALA A 32 1.21 30.62 3.63
C ALA A 32 0.29 29.84 2.69
N ARG A 33 -0.65 30.51 2.03
CA ARG A 33 -1.53 29.93 0.99
C ARG A 33 -0.75 29.37 -0.19
N SER A 34 0.31 30.06 -0.60
CA SER A 34 1.21 29.56 -1.65
C SER A 34 1.89 28.25 -1.22
N PHE A 35 2.27 28.10 0.05
CA PHE A 35 2.84 26.86 0.55
C PHE A 35 1.82 25.72 0.67
N GLN A 36 0.56 26.02 0.99
CA GLN A 36 -0.52 25.02 0.92
C GLN A 36 -0.66 24.47 -0.50
N SER A 37 -0.63 25.33 -1.51
CA SER A 37 -0.64 24.90 -2.92
C SER A 37 0.58 24.02 -3.28
N VAL A 38 1.77 24.34 -2.75
CA VAL A 38 2.97 23.50 -2.94
C VAL A 38 2.81 22.12 -2.29
N LEU A 39 2.20 22.03 -1.11
CA LEU A 39 1.94 20.76 -0.44
C LEU A 39 0.95 19.91 -1.23
N GLY A 40 -0.15 20.48 -1.73
CA GLY A 40 -1.10 19.78 -2.60
C GLY A 40 -0.45 19.30 -3.90
N ALA A 41 0.38 20.13 -4.53
CA ALA A 41 1.15 19.72 -5.71
C ALA A 41 2.14 18.58 -5.41
N TYR A 42 2.73 18.56 -4.21
CA TYR A 42 3.60 17.48 -3.77
C TYR A 42 2.81 16.18 -3.56
N ALA A 43 1.65 16.23 -2.92
CA ALA A 43 0.74 15.09 -2.77
C ALA A 43 0.34 14.52 -4.14
N ALA A 44 -0.11 15.37 -5.07
CA ALA A 44 -0.45 14.97 -6.43
C ALA A 44 0.74 14.30 -7.16
N LYS A 45 1.97 14.77 -6.91
CA LYS A 45 3.17 14.14 -7.47
C LYS A 45 3.42 12.74 -6.91
N LEU A 46 3.13 12.51 -5.64
CA LEU A 46 3.21 11.19 -5.01
C LEU A 46 2.17 10.23 -5.62
N VAL A 47 0.93 10.68 -5.81
CA VAL A 47 -0.11 9.91 -6.52
C VAL A 47 0.35 9.50 -7.92
N SER A 48 0.85 10.44 -8.71
CA SER A 48 1.36 10.15 -10.06
C SER A 48 2.52 9.15 -10.08
N ARG A 49 3.30 9.05 -8.99
CA ARG A 49 4.34 8.01 -8.86
C ARG A 49 3.73 6.64 -8.56
N LEU A 50 2.72 6.57 -7.70
CA LEU A 50 1.97 5.34 -7.42
C LEU A 50 1.29 4.80 -8.68
N GLU A 51 0.66 5.66 -9.47
CA GLU A 51 -0.01 5.26 -10.72
C GLU A 51 0.95 4.69 -11.77
N LYS A 52 2.20 5.17 -11.81
CA LYS A 52 3.23 4.64 -12.70
C LYS A 52 3.72 3.29 -12.21
N ALA A 53 4.04 3.19 -10.92
CA ALA A 53 4.43 1.95 -10.25
C ALA A 53 3.33 0.85 -10.33
N GLY A 54 2.06 1.24 -10.47
CA GLY A 54 0.93 0.31 -10.60
C GLY A 54 0.80 -0.36 -11.98
N ARG A 55 1.53 0.10 -13.00
CA ARG A 55 1.53 -0.50 -14.35
C ARG A 55 2.60 -1.55 -14.54
N ASP A 56 3.62 -1.53 -13.69
CA ASP A 56 4.75 -2.44 -13.74
C ASP A 56 4.43 -3.74 -12.96
N VAL A 57 5.19 -4.79 -13.26
CA VAL A 57 5.09 -6.09 -12.58
C VAL A 57 5.28 -5.89 -11.08
N ASP A 58 4.54 -6.64 -10.26
CA ASP A 58 4.64 -6.58 -8.80
C ASP A 58 5.97 -7.15 -8.28
N THR A 59 7.02 -6.35 -8.38
CA THR A 59 8.37 -6.67 -7.88
C THR A 59 8.54 -6.20 -6.44
N LYS A 60 9.55 -6.76 -5.77
CA LYS A 60 9.92 -6.35 -4.41
C LYS A 60 10.31 -4.86 -4.35
N GLU A 61 10.98 -4.39 -5.40
CA GLU A 61 11.40 -2.99 -5.55
C GLU A 61 10.21 -2.04 -5.68
N GLU A 62 9.21 -2.41 -6.48
CA GLU A 62 7.98 -1.61 -6.62
C GLU A 62 7.15 -1.61 -5.34
N ARG A 63 7.07 -2.75 -4.63
CA ARG A 63 6.44 -2.83 -3.30
C ARG A 63 7.14 -1.90 -2.30
N PHE A 64 8.47 -1.91 -2.26
CA PHE A 64 9.25 -1.01 -1.39
C PHE A 64 9.02 0.47 -1.72
N LEU A 65 8.96 0.82 -3.01
CA LEU A 65 8.66 2.19 -3.44
C LEU A 65 7.27 2.64 -2.96
N ARG A 66 6.24 1.80 -3.11
CA ARG A 66 4.87 2.09 -2.65
C ARG A 66 4.83 2.31 -1.13
N VAL A 67 5.47 1.43 -0.35
CA VAL A 67 5.60 1.57 1.10
C VAL A 67 6.30 2.87 1.49
N LEU A 68 7.40 3.21 0.80
CA LEU A 68 8.13 4.45 1.03
C LEU A 68 7.28 5.69 0.75
N ILE A 69 6.41 5.66 -0.27
CA ILE A 69 5.47 6.73 -0.58
C ILE A 69 4.39 6.84 0.52
N ILE A 70 3.81 5.73 0.98
CA ILE A 70 2.82 5.71 2.06
C ILE A 70 3.38 6.36 3.32
N ASN A 71 4.56 5.92 3.78
CA ASN A 71 5.21 6.50 4.95
C ASN A 71 5.54 7.99 4.77
N THR A 72 5.88 8.39 3.53
CA THR A 72 6.15 9.81 3.23
C THR A 72 4.88 10.63 3.35
N ALA A 73 3.74 10.11 2.88
CA ALA A 73 2.45 10.77 2.99
C ALA A 73 1.97 10.83 4.45
N GLU A 74 2.15 9.76 5.23
CA GLU A 74 1.89 9.73 6.68
C GLU A 74 2.70 10.80 7.43
N TYR A 75 4.01 10.87 7.17
CA TYR A 75 4.84 11.93 7.74
C TYR A 75 4.36 13.34 7.36
N CYS A 76 3.98 13.55 6.10
CA CYS A 76 3.45 14.83 5.66
C CYS A 76 2.14 15.16 6.38
N TYR A 77 1.19 14.21 6.43
CA TYR A 77 -0.09 14.32 7.12
C TYR A 77 0.10 14.76 8.58
N GLU A 78 0.97 14.07 9.33
CA GLU A 78 1.25 14.40 10.74
C GLU A 78 1.96 15.76 10.92
N THR A 79 2.73 16.20 9.92
CA THR A 79 3.53 17.44 10.00
C THR A 79 2.73 18.68 9.62
N VAL A 80 1.74 18.55 8.73
CA VAL A 80 0.99 19.68 8.15
C VAL A 80 0.23 20.47 9.23
N GLY A 81 -0.45 19.81 10.17
CA GLY A 81 -1.17 20.49 11.24
C GLY A 81 -0.27 21.37 12.13
N GLY A 82 0.89 20.85 12.54
CA GLY A 82 1.88 21.60 13.33
C GLY A 82 2.50 22.77 12.55
N LEU A 83 2.63 22.65 11.22
CA LEU A 83 3.02 23.75 10.36
C LEU A 83 1.94 24.86 10.34
N GLY A 84 0.66 24.48 10.23
CA GLY A 84 -0.48 25.42 10.28
C GLY A 84 -0.49 26.23 11.57
N GLN A 85 -0.39 25.57 12.72
CA GLN A 85 -0.30 26.24 14.02
C GLN A 85 0.89 27.19 14.12
N SER A 86 2.04 26.80 13.55
CA SER A 86 3.24 27.65 13.52
C SER A 86 3.04 28.90 12.68
N ILE A 87 2.35 28.80 11.55
CA ILE A 87 2.00 29.94 10.69
C ILE A 87 1.01 30.86 11.40
N ALA A 88 -0.05 30.30 12.01
CA ALA A 88 -1.05 31.07 12.74
C ALA A 88 -0.43 31.93 13.84
N LYS A 89 0.56 31.40 14.59
CA LYS A 89 1.31 32.15 15.62
C LYS A 89 2.20 33.27 15.06
N MET A 90 2.55 33.24 13.77
CA MET A 90 3.37 34.29 13.14
C MET A 90 2.53 35.46 12.60
N LEU A 91 1.24 35.21 12.33
CA LEU A 91 0.29 36.19 11.79
C LEU A 91 -0.26 37.12 12.88
N ASP A 92 -0.78 38.27 12.45
CA ASP A 92 -1.59 39.14 13.32
C ASP A 92 -2.89 38.43 13.72
N SER A 93 -3.40 38.71 14.93
CA SER A 93 -4.54 38.00 15.53
C SER A 93 -5.81 38.02 14.68
N GLU A 94 -5.99 39.02 13.82
CA GLU A 94 -7.15 39.14 12.93
C GLU A 94 -7.07 38.20 11.70
N LEU A 95 -5.90 37.60 11.47
CA LEU A 95 -5.61 36.75 10.31
C LEU A 95 -5.27 35.30 10.69
N SER A 96 -5.00 35.02 11.96
CA SER A 96 -4.62 33.68 12.43
C SER A 96 -5.65 32.61 12.06
N ASP A 97 -6.93 32.97 12.19
CA ASP A 97 -8.06 32.05 12.00
C ASP A 97 -8.35 31.77 10.52
N LYS A 98 -7.65 32.46 9.61
CA LYS A 98 -7.76 32.24 8.16
C LYS A 98 -6.84 31.13 7.65
N ILE A 99 -5.98 30.56 8.51
CA ILE A 99 -5.12 29.43 8.17
C ILE A 99 -5.84 28.13 8.50
N ASP A 100 -6.18 27.40 7.46
CA ASP A 100 -6.72 26.05 7.56
C ASP A 100 -5.87 25.09 6.73
N MET A 101 -5.39 24.01 7.37
CA MET A 101 -4.54 23.00 6.75
C MET A 101 -5.28 21.72 6.36
N TYR A 102 -6.59 21.66 6.61
CA TYR A 102 -7.41 20.48 6.40
C TYR A 102 -7.27 19.89 4.99
N GLN A 103 -7.32 20.72 3.94
CA GLN A 103 -7.19 20.21 2.56
C GLN A 103 -5.85 19.52 2.31
N ALA A 104 -4.75 20.04 2.88
CA ALA A 104 -3.44 19.41 2.70
C ALA A 104 -3.33 18.10 3.50
N GLU A 105 -3.99 18.00 4.67
CA GLU A 105 -4.11 16.76 5.42
C GLU A 105 -4.94 15.72 4.63
N ASP A 106 -6.08 16.14 4.08
CA ASP A 106 -6.93 15.29 3.23
C ASP A 106 -6.18 14.79 1.98
N ASP A 107 -5.45 15.66 1.30
CA ASP A 107 -4.63 15.29 0.13
C ASP A 107 -3.60 14.19 0.49
N PHE A 108 -2.90 14.31 1.62
CA PHE A 108 -1.92 13.30 2.04
C PHE A 108 -2.60 12.01 2.54
N SER A 109 -3.75 12.10 3.19
CA SER A 109 -4.60 10.94 3.53
C SER A 109 -5.06 10.19 2.27
N GLY A 110 -5.40 10.93 1.21
CA GLY A 110 -5.70 10.38 -0.12
C GLY A 110 -4.53 9.62 -0.74
N VAL A 111 -3.30 10.14 -0.61
CA VAL A 111 -2.08 9.44 -1.07
C VAL A 111 -1.88 8.12 -0.31
N ILE A 112 -2.06 8.10 1.02
CA ILE A 112 -1.97 6.89 1.84
C ILE A 112 -2.97 5.84 1.35
N THR A 113 -4.24 6.23 1.20
CA THR A 113 -5.32 5.35 0.76
C THR A 113 -5.04 4.76 -0.63
N THR A 114 -4.59 5.60 -1.56
CA THR A 114 -4.20 5.18 -2.91
C THR A 114 -2.99 4.23 -2.89
N GLY A 115 -2.00 4.52 -2.05
CA GLY A 115 -0.81 3.68 -1.87
C GLY A 115 -1.17 2.29 -1.37
N ILE A 116 -1.99 2.19 -0.32
CA ILE A 116 -2.48 0.91 0.20
C ILE A 116 -3.26 0.16 -0.88
N GLY A 117 -4.15 0.84 -1.61
CA GLY A 117 -4.90 0.24 -2.72
C GLY A 117 -3.99 -0.35 -3.80
N SER A 118 -2.91 0.34 -4.16
CA SER A 118 -1.94 -0.16 -5.15
C SER A 118 -1.13 -1.37 -4.67
N LEU A 119 -0.80 -1.44 -3.37
CA LEU A 119 -0.17 -2.64 -2.78
C LEU A 119 -1.11 -3.84 -2.83
N VAL A 120 -2.38 -3.65 -2.45
CA VAL A 120 -3.41 -4.69 -2.50
C VAL A 120 -3.60 -5.20 -3.93
N ALA A 121 -3.68 -4.30 -4.91
CA ALA A 121 -3.85 -4.67 -6.31
C ALA A 121 -2.64 -5.46 -6.85
N GLY A 122 -1.41 -5.02 -6.55
CA GLY A 122 -0.18 -5.70 -6.98
C GLY A 122 -0.08 -7.12 -6.44
N LEU A 123 -0.25 -7.30 -5.12
CA LEU A 123 -0.24 -8.62 -4.51
C LEU A 123 -1.44 -9.47 -4.92
N GLY A 124 -2.60 -8.85 -5.13
CA GLY A 124 -3.78 -9.53 -5.65
C GLY A 124 -3.55 -10.14 -7.03
N ALA A 125 -2.79 -9.47 -7.90
CA ALA A 125 -2.38 -10.02 -9.19
C ALA A 125 -1.43 -11.22 -9.03
N SER A 126 -0.46 -11.14 -8.10
CA SER A 126 0.44 -12.26 -7.76
C SER A 126 -0.34 -13.49 -7.26
N VAL A 127 -1.32 -13.28 -6.38
CA VAL A 127 -2.23 -14.34 -5.89
C VAL A 127 -3.07 -14.90 -7.04
N GLY A 128 -3.57 -14.04 -7.93
CA GLY A 128 -4.29 -14.45 -9.14
C GLY A 128 -3.46 -15.38 -10.03
N ALA A 129 -2.18 -15.05 -10.25
CA ALA A 129 -1.28 -15.89 -11.04
C ALA A 129 -1.04 -17.27 -10.42
N VAL A 130 -0.94 -17.36 -9.09
CA VAL A 130 -0.80 -18.65 -8.38
C VAL A 130 -2.09 -19.48 -8.46
N THR A 131 -3.24 -18.86 -8.23
CA THR A 131 -4.55 -19.54 -8.27
C THR A 131 -4.98 -19.92 -9.71
N ASP A 132 -4.43 -19.26 -10.73
CA ASP A 132 -4.55 -19.71 -12.12
C ASP A 132 -3.84 -21.05 -12.37
N LYS A 133 -2.73 -21.32 -11.69
CA LYS A 133 -2.06 -22.63 -11.77
C LYS A 133 -2.92 -23.72 -11.12
N MET A 134 -3.53 -23.43 -9.96
CA MET A 134 -4.51 -24.31 -9.32
C MET A 134 -5.64 -24.69 -10.29
N SER A 135 -6.12 -23.74 -11.08
CA SER A 135 -7.20 -23.96 -12.05
C SER A 135 -6.81 -24.89 -13.22
N LYS A 136 -5.51 -25.07 -13.47
CA LYS A 136 -4.96 -25.90 -14.57
C LYS A 136 -4.56 -27.30 -14.10
N THR A 137 -4.57 -27.56 -12.79
CA THR A 137 -4.29 -28.89 -12.24
C THR A 137 -5.34 -29.88 -12.69
N ASN A 138 -4.92 -31.10 -13.05
CA ASN A 138 -5.84 -32.19 -13.39
C ASN A 138 -6.45 -32.80 -12.12
N TRP A 139 -7.47 -32.13 -11.56
CA TRP A 139 -8.14 -32.57 -10.35
C TRP A 139 -8.92 -33.88 -10.49
N SER A 140 -9.27 -34.30 -11.71
CA SER A 140 -9.91 -35.61 -11.95
C SER A 140 -8.95 -36.79 -11.80
N ALA A 141 -7.65 -36.58 -12.02
CA ALA A 141 -6.62 -37.63 -11.96
C ALA A 141 -6.01 -37.80 -10.56
N VAL A 142 -6.51 -37.09 -9.55
CA VAL A 142 -6.03 -37.22 -8.17
C VAL A 142 -6.66 -38.46 -7.55
N GLU A 143 -5.87 -39.51 -7.34
CA GLU A 143 -6.35 -40.79 -6.79
C GLU A 143 -6.14 -40.92 -5.28
N LEU A 144 -5.17 -40.19 -4.71
CA LEU A 144 -4.88 -40.19 -3.28
C LEU A 144 -4.65 -38.76 -2.77
N VAL A 145 -5.02 -38.54 -1.50
CA VAL A 145 -4.65 -37.33 -0.76
C VAL A 145 -3.16 -37.39 -0.46
N GLY A 146 -2.46 -36.29 -0.73
CA GLY A 146 -1.02 -36.19 -0.55
C GLY A 146 -0.63 -35.04 0.38
N ASP A 147 0.61 -34.59 0.22
CA ASP A 147 1.13 -33.42 0.90
C ASP A 147 0.52 -32.12 0.36
N VAL A 148 0.99 -30.98 0.86
CA VAL A 148 0.52 -29.65 0.47
C VAL A 148 0.62 -29.45 -1.05
N SER A 149 -0.47 -29.01 -1.68
CA SER A 149 -0.50 -28.75 -3.11
C SER A 149 0.52 -27.68 -3.54
N LEU A 150 1.12 -27.83 -4.72
CA LEU A 150 2.13 -26.90 -5.24
C LEU A 150 1.65 -25.44 -5.27
N TYR A 151 0.39 -25.19 -5.64
CA TYR A 151 -0.15 -23.83 -5.66
C TYR A 151 -0.26 -23.23 -4.25
N VAL A 152 -0.50 -24.05 -3.22
CA VAL A 152 -0.51 -23.60 -1.82
C VAL A 152 0.89 -23.24 -1.40
N MET A 153 1.91 -24.05 -1.74
CA MET A 153 3.31 -23.72 -1.45
C MET A 153 3.71 -22.37 -2.05
N GLU A 154 3.37 -22.12 -3.31
CA GLU A 154 3.66 -20.85 -3.97
C GLU A 154 2.87 -19.68 -3.36
N LEU A 155 1.60 -19.89 -3.02
CA LEU A 155 0.78 -18.88 -2.34
C LEU A 155 1.34 -18.55 -0.97
N SER A 156 1.79 -19.56 -0.21
CA SER A 156 2.41 -19.39 1.09
C SER A 156 3.67 -18.55 0.98
N ALA A 157 4.53 -18.81 0.00
CA ALA A 157 5.73 -18.00 -0.23
C ALA A 157 5.40 -16.52 -0.50
N VAL A 158 4.34 -16.23 -1.26
CA VAL A 158 3.88 -14.85 -1.49
C VAL A 158 3.37 -14.21 -0.20
N VAL A 159 2.56 -14.92 0.58
CA VAL A 159 1.92 -14.41 1.80
C VAL A 159 2.92 -14.25 2.95
N GLU A 160 3.84 -15.19 3.13
CA GLU A 160 4.86 -15.17 4.17
C GLU A 160 5.92 -14.07 3.95
N ALA A 161 6.09 -13.60 2.71
CA ALA A 161 6.95 -12.46 2.43
C ALA A 161 6.34 -11.12 2.91
N ILE A 162 5.00 -11.04 3.06
CA ILE A 162 4.29 -9.79 3.36
C ILE A 162 4.77 -9.10 4.64
N PRO A 163 4.89 -9.79 5.80
CA PRO A 163 5.36 -9.14 7.03
C PRO A 163 6.73 -8.47 6.87
N THR A 164 7.67 -9.10 6.18
CA THR A 164 9.04 -8.57 6.05
C THR A 164 9.15 -7.51 4.94
N GLU A 165 8.47 -7.68 3.81
CA GLU A 165 8.57 -6.76 2.68
C GLU A 165 7.69 -5.52 2.83
N ILE A 166 6.58 -5.65 3.54
CA ILE A 166 5.58 -4.58 3.71
C ILE A 166 5.38 -4.25 5.18
N GLY A 167 5.10 -5.26 6.02
CA GLY A 167 4.66 -5.06 7.40
C GLY A 167 5.65 -4.32 8.29
N GLU A 168 6.92 -4.71 8.31
CA GLU A 168 7.99 -4.07 9.08
C GLU A 168 8.22 -2.61 8.71
N ASN A 169 7.81 -2.22 7.50
CA ASN A 169 8.03 -0.90 6.94
C ASN A 169 6.76 -0.04 6.92
N LEU A 170 5.60 -0.51 7.39
CA LEU A 170 4.39 0.29 7.52
C LEU A 170 4.02 0.49 9.00
N SER A 171 3.29 1.57 9.30
CA SER A 171 2.67 1.69 10.63
C SER A 171 1.64 0.57 10.85
N SER A 172 1.42 0.19 12.10
CA SER A 172 0.50 -0.90 12.46
C SER A 172 -0.94 -0.65 11.96
N VAL A 173 -1.37 0.61 11.93
CA VAL A 173 -2.67 1.03 11.41
C VAL A 173 -2.76 0.80 9.91
N HIS A 174 -1.75 1.24 9.15
CA HIS A 174 -1.72 1.06 7.70
C HIS A 174 -1.54 -0.40 7.28
N PHE A 175 -0.71 -1.15 7.99
CA PHE A 175 -0.54 -2.58 7.74
C PHE A 175 -1.85 -3.36 7.98
N ARG A 176 -2.56 -3.05 9.06
CA ARG A 176 -3.87 -3.65 9.33
C ARG A 176 -4.89 -3.31 8.24
N LEU A 177 -4.98 -2.04 7.84
CA LEU A 177 -5.87 -1.61 6.75
C LEU A 177 -5.54 -2.31 5.42
N PHE A 178 -4.26 -2.52 5.15
CA PHE A 178 -3.78 -3.30 4.01
C PHE A 178 -4.23 -4.76 4.09
N MET A 179 -4.02 -5.45 5.22
CA MET A 179 -4.41 -6.85 5.41
C MET A 179 -5.93 -7.05 5.34
N ASP A 180 -6.71 -6.13 5.95
CA ASP A 180 -8.17 -6.15 5.92
C ASP A 180 -8.74 -6.03 4.50
N LYS A 181 -7.98 -5.43 3.57
CA LYS A 181 -8.34 -5.34 2.14
C LYS A 181 -7.79 -6.51 1.32
N LEU A 182 -6.60 -7.01 1.65
CA LEU A 182 -5.98 -8.12 0.91
C LEU A 182 -6.69 -9.45 1.14
N ILE A 183 -7.04 -9.77 2.39
CA ILE A 183 -7.62 -11.08 2.73
C ILE A 183 -8.90 -11.37 1.96
N PRO A 184 -9.91 -10.46 1.90
CA PRO A 184 -11.10 -10.69 1.10
C PRO A 184 -10.77 -10.97 -0.37
N LEU A 185 -9.82 -10.23 -0.96
CA LEU A 185 -9.40 -10.46 -2.35
C LEU A 185 -8.83 -11.87 -2.55
N VAL A 186 -7.96 -12.34 -1.65
CA VAL A 186 -7.41 -13.71 -1.69
C VAL A 186 -8.52 -14.75 -1.60
N VAL A 187 -9.44 -14.58 -0.66
CA VAL A 187 -10.55 -15.50 -0.42
C VAL A 187 -11.50 -15.54 -1.61
N ASP A 188 -11.88 -14.39 -2.16
CA ASP A 188 -12.80 -14.30 -3.29
C ASP A 188 -12.20 -14.93 -4.54
N ASN A 189 -10.90 -14.70 -4.78
CA ASN A 189 -10.19 -15.33 -5.89
C ASN A 189 -10.16 -16.85 -5.74
N LEU A 190 -9.73 -17.36 -4.58
CA LEU A 190 -9.74 -18.80 -4.28
C LEU A 190 -11.13 -19.42 -4.45
N THR A 191 -12.15 -18.79 -3.86
CA THR A 191 -13.53 -19.27 -3.93
C THR A 191 -14.00 -19.36 -5.38
N GLY A 192 -13.79 -18.30 -6.16
CA GLY A 192 -14.20 -18.24 -7.57
C GLY A 192 -13.48 -19.25 -8.46
N LYS A 193 -12.19 -19.53 -8.20
CA LYS A 193 -11.45 -20.58 -8.93
C LYS A 193 -11.90 -21.98 -8.50
N ILE A 194 -12.06 -22.23 -7.20
CA ILE A 194 -12.51 -23.52 -6.66
C ILE A 194 -13.88 -23.88 -7.23
N GLN A 195 -14.86 -22.96 -7.20
CA GLN A 195 -16.19 -23.19 -7.76
C GLN A 195 -16.18 -23.65 -9.22
N LYS A 196 -15.20 -23.20 -10.01
CA LYS A 196 -15.06 -23.59 -11.42
C LYS A 196 -14.46 -24.99 -11.61
N ILE A 197 -13.54 -25.40 -10.74
CA ILE A 197 -12.87 -26.72 -10.86
C ILE A 197 -13.68 -27.85 -10.21
N LEU A 198 -14.51 -27.54 -9.21
CA LEU A 198 -15.25 -28.53 -8.41
C LEU A 198 -16.00 -29.60 -9.22
N PRO A 199 -16.71 -29.29 -10.32
CA PRO A 199 -17.46 -30.30 -11.07
C PRO A 199 -16.60 -31.40 -11.69
N GLY A 200 -15.29 -31.18 -11.85
CA GLY A 200 -14.34 -32.15 -12.42
C GLY A 200 -13.36 -32.73 -11.41
N CYS A 201 -13.57 -32.50 -10.12
CA CYS A 201 -12.71 -33.03 -9.06
C CYS A 201 -13.11 -34.48 -8.71
N SER A 202 -12.13 -35.35 -8.47
CA SER A 202 -12.36 -36.63 -7.80
C SER A 202 -12.61 -36.43 -6.30
N THR A 203 -13.15 -37.43 -5.59
CA THR A 203 -13.32 -37.37 -4.13
C THR A 203 -11.99 -37.14 -3.37
N PRO A 204 -10.86 -37.79 -3.71
CA PRO A 204 -9.56 -37.46 -3.12
C PRO A 204 -9.11 -36.02 -3.39
N ALA A 205 -9.38 -35.47 -4.58
CA ALA A 205 -9.12 -34.06 -4.87
C ALA A 205 -9.91 -33.10 -3.96
N LEU A 206 -11.19 -33.41 -3.71
CA LEU A 206 -12.02 -32.60 -2.80
C LEU A 206 -11.47 -32.62 -1.37
N GLN A 207 -10.99 -33.77 -0.90
CA GLN A 207 -10.32 -33.90 0.40
C GLN A 207 -9.01 -33.09 0.44
N GLN A 208 -8.20 -33.15 -0.62
CA GLN A 208 -6.98 -32.34 -0.73
C GLN A 208 -7.28 -30.84 -0.67
N LEU A 209 -8.29 -30.36 -1.39
CA LEU A 209 -8.70 -28.95 -1.38
C LEU A 209 -9.14 -28.47 0.03
N LEU A 210 -9.72 -29.35 0.85
CA LEU A 210 -10.03 -29.03 2.25
C LEU A 210 -8.77 -28.84 3.10
N LEU A 211 -7.76 -29.71 2.92
CA LEU A 211 -6.47 -29.58 3.62
C LEU A 211 -5.74 -28.30 3.16
N ASP A 212 -5.74 -28.04 1.86
CA ASP A 212 -5.17 -26.85 1.26
C ASP A 212 -5.82 -25.58 1.84
N ALA A 213 -7.15 -25.56 2.01
CA ALA A 213 -7.85 -24.45 2.66
C ALA A 213 -7.43 -24.22 4.12
N GLN A 214 -7.10 -25.28 4.87
CA GLN A 214 -6.55 -25.16 6.24
C GLN A 214 -5.13 -24.60 6.23
N ALA A 215 -4.28 -25.07 5.30
CA ALA A 215 -2.92 -24.56 5.17
C ALA A 215 -2.92 -23.06 4.83
N ILE A 216 -3.76 -22.64 3.87
CA ILE A 216 -3.93 -21.23 3.52
C ILE A 216 -4.44 -20.41 4.70
N ARG A 217 -5.40 -20.93 5.48
CA ARG A 217 -5.86 -20.28 6.71
C ARG A 217 -4.70 -20.02 7.66
N SER A 218 -3.89 -21.03 7.94
CA SER A 218 -2.75 -20.90 8.86
C SER A 218 -1.76 -19.84 8.39
N VAL A 219 -1.46 -19.82 7.10
CA VAL A 219 -0.49 -18.89 6.52
C VAL A 219 -1.01 -17.44 6.53
N LEU A 220 -2.28 -17.22 6.19
CA LEU A 220 -2.90 -15.88 6.26
C LEU A 220 -2.93 -15.35 7.70
N LEU A 221 -3.20 -16.20 8.70
CA LEU A 221 -3.13 -15.81 10.10
C LEU A 221 -1.69 -15.49 10.53
N GLY A 222 -0.72 -16.31 10.13
CA GLY A 222 0.71 -16.10 10.40
C GLY A 222 1.25 -14.79 9.80
N ALA A 223 0.71 -14.37 8.65
CA ALA A 223 1.10 -13.12 8.01
C ALA A 223 0.45 -11.85 8.63
N GLY A 224 -0.26 -11.98 9.76
CA GLY A 224 -0.90 -10.85 10.44
C GLY A 224 -2.36 -10.63 10.05
N GLY A 225 -3.01 -11.65 9.47
CA GLY A 225 -4.40 -11.60 9.09
C GLY A 225 -5.37 -11.53 10.27
N ASN A 226 -6.45 -10.76 10.12
CA ASN A 226 -7.48 -10.70 11.16
C ASN A 226 -8.19 -12.07 11.28
N VAL A 227 -8.18 -12.64 12.49
CA VAL A 227 -8.76 -13.96 12.79
C VAL A 227 -10.21 -14.09 12.32
N GLY A 228 -11.03 -13.06 12.57
CA GLY A 228 -12.45 -13.07 12.19
C GLY A 228 -12.65 -13.05 10.68
N VAL A 229 -11.88 -12.22 9.97
CA VAL A 229 -11.96 -12.08 8.51
C VAL A 229 -11.47 -13.36 7.82
N VAL A 230 -10.30 -13.87 8.21
CA VAL A 230 -9.71 -15.09 7.64
C VAL A 230 -10.61 -16.30 7.92
N SER A 231 -11.04 -16.48 9.17
CA SER A 231 -11.87 -17.64 9.55
C SER A 231 -13.19 -17.65 8.79
N LYS A 232 -13.89 -16.51 8.75
CA LYS A 232 -15.17 -16.37 8.01
C LYS A 232 -14.99 -16.68 6.53
N GLY A 233 -13.94 -16.13 5.90
CA GLY A 233 -13.65 -16.32 4.49
C GLY A 233 -13.38 -17.79 4.14
N LEU A 234 -12.43 -18.42 4.84
CA LEU A 234 -12.03 -19.81 4.54
C LEU A 234 -13.11 -20.82 4.97
N SER A 235 -13.92 -20.54 5.98
CA SER A 235 -15.10 -21.36 6.28
C SER A 235 -16.14 -21.32 5.15
N GLY A 236 -16.23 -20.21 4.41
CA GLY A 236 -17.00 -20.13 3.18
C GLY A 236 -16.45 -21.08 2.10
N VAL A 237 -15.14 -21.05 1.86
CA VAL A 237 -14.45 -21.94 0.92
C VAL A 237 -14.69 -23.42 1.27
N GLU A 238 -14.49 -23.80 2.53
CA GLU A 238 -14.73 -25.17 2.98
C GLU A 238 -16.18 -25.62 2.80
N ARG A 239 -17.15 -24.74 3.06
CA ARG A 239 -18.56 -25.06 2.88
C ARG A 239 -18.86 -25.39 1.42
N VAL A 240 -18.28 -24.63 0.49
CA VAL A 240 -18.43 -24.86 -0.95
C VAL A 240 -17.84 -26.22 -1.35
N ILE A 241 -16.65 -26.57 -0.86
CA ILE A 241 -16.01 -27.87 -1.14
C ILE A 241 -16.81 -29.03 -0.52
N LYS A 242 -17.19 -28.93 0.75
CA LYS A 242 -18.00 -29.96 1.44
C LYS A 242 -19.36 -30.16 0.77
N GLY A 243 -19.97 -29.09 0.27
CA GLY A 243 -21.22 -29.17 -0.49
C GLY A 243 -21.09 -30.03 -1.75
N ALA A 244 -19.98 -29.93 -2.48
CA ALA A 244 -19.71 -30.79 -3.63
C ALA A 244 -19.56 -32.28 -3.24
N MET A 245 -18.85 -32.57 -2.14
CA MET A 245 -18.71 -33.94 -1.64
C MET A 245 -20.05 -34.58 -1.25
N LEU A 246 -20.98 -33.80 -0.68
CA LEU A 246 -22.32 -34.28 -0.33
C LEU A 246 -23.20 -34.49 -1.57
N GLY A 247 -22.98 -33.73 -2.64
CA GLY A 247 -23.67 -33.87 -3.92
C GLY A 247 -23.26 -35.13 -4.70
N GLU A 248 -21.99 -35.53 -4.64
CA GLU A 248 -21.51 -36.81 -5.21
C GLU A 248 -22.13 -38.03 -4.49
N ASN A 249 -22.34 -37.94 -3.17
CA ASN A 249 -22.95 -39.01 -2.38
C ASN A 249 -24.45 -39.24 -2.64
N GLY A 250 -25.10 -38.40 -3.47
CA GLY A 250 -26.48 -38.61 -3.92
C GLY A 250 -26.63 -39.58 -5.11
N ALA A 251 -25.52 -39.97 -5.74
CA ALA A 251 -25.49 -40.86 -6.89
C ALA A 251 -24.54 -42.04 -6.65
N GLY A 252 -24.83 -42.86 -5.64
CA GLY A 252 -24.02 -44.06 -5.39
C GLY A 252 -24.16 -44.67 -4.01
N ALA A 253 -25.39 -44.95 -3.57
CA ALA A 253 -25.58 -45.85 -2.43
C ALA A 253 -25.31 -47.30 -2.87
N GLY A 254 -24.10 -47.78 -2.62
CA GLY A 254 -23.68 -49.15 -2.93
C GLY A 254 -22.47 -49.62 -2.13
N ALA A 255 -22.75 -50.18 -0.94
CA ALA A 255 -22.04 -51.26 -0.23
C ALA A 255 -20.58 -51.09 0.28
N GLY A 256 -20.44 -51.29 1.61
CA GLY A 256 -19.29 -51.91 2.32
C GLY A 256 -18.08 -50.99 2.58
N GLY A 257 -17.40 -50.96 3.72
CA GLY A 257 -17.39 -51.76 4.95
C GLY A 257 -16.01 -51.61 5.61
N GLY A 258 -15.96 -51.41 6.94
CA GLY A 258 -14.86 -51.85 7.82
C GLY A 258 -13.55 -51.05 7.94
N GLY A 259 -13.42 -50.29 9.04
CA GLY A 259 -12.34 -50.44 10.05
C GLY A 259 -10.88 -49.95 9.80
N PRO A 260 -10.08 -49.72 10.87
CA PRO A 260 -9.10 -48.61 10.96
C PRO A 260 -7.64 -48.97 11.32
N GLY A 261 -6.68 -48.02 11.26
CA GLY A 261 -5.47 -48.05 12.13
C GLY A 261 -4.17 -47.33 11.68
N GLY A 262 -3.52 -46.63 12.63
CA GLY A 262 -2.06 -46.37 12.79
C GLY A 262 -1.45 -45.17 12.02
N SER A 263 -0.88 -44.08 12.60
CA SER A 263 0.22 -43.88 13.58
C SER A 263 1.64 -43.71 12.97
N GLY A 264 2.19 -42.48 13.06
CA GLY A 264 3.56 -42.20 13.56
C GLY A 264 4.67 -41.81 12.56
N GLY A 265 5.42 -40.73 12.88
CA GLY A 265 6.78 -40.49 12.35
C GLY A 265 7.23 -39.03 12.27
N ASN A 266 8.38 -38.68 12.87
CA ASN A 266 8.93 -37.34 13.12
C ASN A 266 10.34 -37.18 12.48
N MET A 267 10.89 -35.95 12.52
CA MET A 267 12.29 -35.49 12.28
C MET A 267 12.64 -35.11 10.81
N GLY A 268 13.42 -34.07 10.48
CA GLY A 268 14.29 -33.13 11.23
C GLY A 268 14.92 -32.08 10.28
N ALA A 269 15.60 -31.08 10.86
CA ALA A 269 16.00 -29.78 10.28
C ALA A 269 17.38 -29.69 9.57
N SER A 270 17.63 -28.57 8.85
CA SER A 270 18.85 -27.68 8.89
C SER A 270 19.06 -26.94 7.54
N GLY A 271 19.09 -25.59 7.47
CA GLY A 271 20.30 -24.71 7.45
C GLY A 271 20.78 -24.44 6.00
N VAL A 272 21.15 -23.25 5.49
CA VAL A 272 21.90 -22.10 6.01
C VAL A 272 21.69 -20.86 5.09
N ALA A 273 21.63 -19.68 5.69
CA ALA A 273 21.57 -18.37 5.04
C ALA A 273 22.95 -17.68 4.99
N GLY A 274 23.19 -16.82 4.01
CA GLY A 274 24.24 -15.80 4.11
C GLY A 274 24.73 -15.24 2.77
N GLY A 275 24.33 -14.02 2.41
CA GLY A 275 25.04 -13.27 1.37
C GLY A 275 24.27 -12.26 0.53
N VAL A 276 23.37 -11.43 1.10
CA VAL A 276 22.63 -10.42 0.29
C VAL A 276 22.88 -8.97 0.75
N GLY A 277 23.47 -8.75 1.94
CA GLY A 277 23.60 -7.42 2.55
C GLY A 277 24.53 -6.41 1.87
N LYS A 278 25.42 -6.82 0.95
CA LYS A 278 26.44 -5.89 0.38
C LYS A 278 26.00 -5.14 -0.89
N LYS A 279 24.97 -5.60 -1.61
CA LYS A 279 24.54 -4.95 -2.87
C LYS A 279 23.53 -3.80 -2.66
N ALA A 280 22.78 -3.81 -1.56
CA ALA A 280 21.79 -2.76 -1.23
C ALA A 280 22.44 -1.39 -0.96
N SER A 281 23.67 -1.36 -0.43
CA SER A 281 24.38 -0.11 -0.14
C SER A 281 24.84 0.66 -1.38
N ALA A 282 24.93 0.00 -2.55
CA ALA A 282 25.44 0.63 -3.78
C ALA A 282 24.36 1.41 -4.54
N MET A 283 23.11 0.95 -4.56
CA MET A 283 22.02 1.61 -5.31
C MET A 283 21.46 2.87 -4.64
N ALA A 284 21.63 3.02 -3.32
CA ALA A 284 21.26 4.25 -2.60
C ALA A 284 22.04 5.50 -3.08
N SER A 285 23.16 5.31 -3.79
CA SER A 285 23.97 6.41 -4.32
C SER A 285 23.32 7.12 -5.53
N HIS A 286 22.48 6.42 -6.30
CA HIS A 286 21.78 6.96 -7.49
C HIS A 286 20.49 7.74 -7.15
N LEU A 287 20.04 7.70 -5.90
CA LEU A 287 18.88 8.44 -5.38
C LEU A 287 19.22 9.87 -4.91
N LYS A 288 20.45 10.34 -5.15
CA LYS A 288 20.81 11.72 -4.83
C LYS A 288 20.08 12.68 -5.76
N PHE A 289 19.29 13.56 -5.14
CA PHE A 289 18.72 14.74 -5.77
C PHE A 289 19.81 15.54 -6.50
N ASP A 290 19.67 15.64 -7.81
CA ASP A 290 20.54 16.44 -8.66
C ASP A 290 20.20 17.93 -8.50
N LYS A 291 21.00 18.63 -7.69
CA LYS A 291 20.88 20.07 -7.43
C LYS A 291 20.95 20.92 -8.71
N THR A 292 21.48 20.39 -9.81
CA THR A 292 21.62 21.15 -11.08
C THR A 292 20.30 21.26 -11.86
N LYS A 293 19.32 20.39 -11.58
CA LYS A 293 17.99 20.42 -12.22
C LYS A 293 16.95 21.27 -11.48
N PHE A 294 17.24 21.68 -10.24
CA PHE A 294 16.38 22.58 -9.47
C PHE A 294 16.97 23.99 -9.47
N ASP A 295 16.57 24.78 -10.45
CA ASP A 295 17.01 26.16 -10.61
C ASP A 295 16.22 27.10 -9.70
N SER A 296 16.66 27.16 -8.44
CA SER A 296 16.14 28.09 -7.42
C SER A 296 16.23 29.56 -7.85
N LYS A 297 17.17 29.90 -8.75
CA LYS A 297 17.35 31.26 -9.28
C LYS A 297 16.26 31.57 -10.31
N LYS A 298 15.94 30.64 -11.20
CA LYS A 298 14.83 30.77 -12.17
C LYS A 298 13.46 30.90 -11.48
N LEU A 299 13.28 30.22 -10.34
CA LEU A 299 12.06 30.33 -9.53
C LEU A 299 12.00 31.68 -8.80
N LEU A 300 13.12 32.14 -8.20
CA LEU A 300 13.25 33.47 -7.60
C LEU A 300 13.12 34.62 -8.62
N ASP A 301 13.65 34.45 -9.83
CA ASP A 301 13.58 35.44 -10.91
C ASP A 301 12.18 35.47 -11.54
N GLY A 302 11.51 34.31 -11.63
CA GLY A 302 10.07 34.22 -11.92
C GLY A 302 9.23 34.97 -10.89
N MET A 303 9.53 34.80 -9.59
CA MET A 303 8.84 35.51 -8.50
C MET A 303 9.13 37.02 -8.49
N LYS A 304 10.35 37.46 -8.83
CA LYS A 304 10.70 38.89 -9.00
C LYS A 304 10.02 39.50 -10.22
N SER A 305 9.89 38.76 -11.32
CA SER A 305 9.17 39.18 -12.53
C SER A 305 7.67 39.36 -12.25
N VAL A 306 7.07 38.43 -11.49
CA VAL A 306 5.69 38.56 -11.00
C VAL A 306 5.58 39.79 -10.08
N LYS A 307 6.46 39.95 -9.09
CA LYS A 307 6.49 41.15 -8.22
C LYS A 307 6.60 42.47 -9.00
N GLY A 308 7.39 42.51 -10.07
CA GLY A 308 7.53 43.67 -10.96
C GLY A 308 6.23 44.00 -11.71
N LYS A 309 5.60 42.99 -12.33
CA LYS A 309 4.32 43.13 -13.04
C LYS A 309 3.18 43.58 -12.13
N TRP A 310 3.18 43.14 -10.87
CA TRP A 310 2.16 43.52 -9.88
C TRP A 310 2.38 44.94 -9.32
N ASN A 311 3.64 45.39 -9.17
CA ASN A 311 3.96 46.76 -8.78
C ASN A 311 3.57 47.79 -9.86
N GLU A 312 3.72 47.45 -11.15
CA GLU A 312 3.22 48.29 -12.26
C GLU A 312 1.70 48.34 -12.31
N LYS A 313 1.03 47.20 -12.10
CA LYS A 313 -0.44 47.12 -12.03
C LYS A 313 -1.00 47.93 -10.86
N ALA A 314 -0.34 47.88 -9.70
CA ALA A 314 -0.69 48.67 -8.51
C ALA A 314 -0.46 50.17 -8.71
N LYS A 315 0.66 50.59 -9.32
CA LYS A 315 0.90 51.99 -9.70
C LYS A 315 -0.12 52.50 -10.72
N GLY A 316 -0.49 51.69 -11.70
CA GLY A 316 -1.53 52.03 -12.69
C GLY A 316 -2.95 52.10 -12.12
N TYR A 317 -3.23 51.38 -11.03
CA TYR A 317 -4.47 51.51 -10.27
C TYR A 317 -4.47 52.79 -9.41
N LEU A 318 -3.35 53.08 -8.72
CA LEU A 318 -3.20 54.30 -7.90
C LEU A 318 -3.22 55.60 -8.72
N ASN A 319 -2.69 55.59 -9.94
CA ASN A 319 -2.73 56.77 -10.83
C ASN A 319 -4.11 56.99 -11.48
N ARG A 320 -4.95 55.96 -11.61
CA ARG A 320 -6.32 56.09 -12.16
C ARG A 320 -7.36 56.56 -11.15
N HIS A 321 -7.03 56.54 -9.86
CA HIS A 321 -7.90 56.98 -8.76
C HIS A 321 -7.32 58.19 -7.99
N LYS A 322 -6.41 58.93 -8.61
CA LYS A 322 -5.85 60.19 -8.11
C LYS A 322 -6.18 61.41 -9.00
N GLY A 323 -7.17 61.29 -9.88
CA GLY A 323 -7.76 62.40 -10.63
C GLY A 323 -9.19 62.63 -10.20
#